data_AF-A0A2N6ALH7-F1
#
_entry.id   AF-A0A2N6ALH7-F1
#
_cell.length_a   1.000
_cell.length_b   1.000
_cell.length_c   1.000
_cell.angle_alpha   90.00
_cell.angle_beta   90.00
_cell.angle_gamma   90.00
#
_symmetry.space_group_name_H-M   'P 1'
#
loop_
_entity.id
_entity.type
_entity.pdbx_description
1 polymer ?
#
loop_
_entity_poly.entity_id
_entity_poly.type
_entity_poly.pdbx_seq_one_letter_code
_entity_poly.pdbx_strand_id
1 'polypeptide(L)'
;SFKQVVFRNVVFKKTVFERVELEDVRFENCDLSNLGLGGAIIHRVEFENCKMVGLNLGGAAIQNTAIDKCNCKYANLRFSLCKRFEARDSILDFADFQSSEMVDARYEDTSMRECQMSGTSLCGIDISTCDIEGIGIRMEDMKGAVVSPVQAVMVAGMMGLVVKDI
;
A
#
# COMPACT_ATOMS: atom_id res chain seq x y z
N SER A 1 -17.06 11.40 10.83
CA SER A 1 -15.81 10.86 11.40
C SER A 1 -16.14 9.63 12.23
N PHE A 2 -15.18 8.74 12.41
CA PHE A 2 -15.26 7.62 13.34
C PHE A 2 -14.07 7.70 14.30
N LYS A 3 -14.32 7.58 15.60
CA LYS A 3 -13.30 7.68 16.63
C LYS A 3 -13.46 6.57 17.65
N GLN A 4 -12.38 5.84 17.96
CA GLN A 4 -12.38 4.79 19.00
C GLN A 4 -13.44 3.71 18.72
N VAL A 5 -13.49 3.23 17.48
CA VAL A 5 -14.50 2.24 17.04
C VAL A 5 -13.81 0.98 16.53
N VAL A 6 -14.40 -0.17 16.84
CA VAL A 6 -14.03 -1.45 16.25
C VAL A 6 -15.19 -1.96 15.40
N PHE A 7 -14.94 -2.17 14.11
CA PHE A 7 -15.86 -2.83 13.19
C PHE A 7 -15.47 -4.30 13.05
N ARG A 8 -16.41 -5.21 13.30
CA ARG A 8 -16.21 -6.66 13.17
C ARG A 8 -17.22 -7.27 12.22
N ASN A 9 -16.74 -8.02 11.22
CA ASN A 9 -17.61 -8.73 10.27
C ASN A 9 -18.60 -7.79 9.54
N VAL A 10 -18.19 -6.55 9.29
CA VAL A 10 -19.02 -5.54 8.64
C VAL A 10 -18.76 -5.54 7.14
N VAL A 11 -19.81 -5.37 6.34
CA VAL A 11 -19.73 -5.20 4.90
C VAL A 11 -20.15 -3.78 4.54
N PHE A 12 -19.23 -3.00 3.98
CA PHE A 12 -19.50 -1.66 3.46
C PHE A 12 -19.74 -1.75 1.94
N LYS A 13 -21.01 -1.89 1.54
CA LYS A 13 -21.36 -2.07 0.12
C LYS A 13 -21.28 -0.75 -0.64
N LYS A 14 -20.28 -0.61 -1.53
CA LYS A 14 -20.12 0.53 -2.46
C LYS A 14 -20.33 1.89 -1.77
N THR A 15 -19.79 2.02 -0.57
CA THR A 15 -19.96 3.22 0.26
C THR A 15 -18.86 4.21 -0.09
N VAL A 16 -19.18 5.50 -0.07
CA VAL A 16 -18.20 6.58 -0.24
C VAL A 16 -18.32 7.50 0.96
N PHE A 17 -17.19 7.70 1.65
CA PHE A 17 -17.02 8.65 2.73
C PHE A 17 -15.97 9.69 2.31
N GLU A 18 -16.41 10.72 1.58
CA GLU A 18 -15.52 11.80 1.17
C GLU A 18 -14.95 12.53 2.38
N ARG A 19 -13.62 12.66 2.45
CA ARG A 19 -12.92 13.42 3.51
C ARG A 19 -13.29 13.00 4.93
N VAL A 20 -13.58 11.72 5.14
CA VAL A 20 -13.85 11.20 6.48
C VAL A 20 -12.60 11.20 7.33
N GLU A 21 -12.78 11.49 8.62
CA GLU A 21 -11.73 11.30 9.61
C GLU A 21 -11.93 9.96 10.33
N LEU A 22 -10.88 9.15 10.36
CA LEU A 22 -10.78 7.91 11.13
C LEU A 22 -9.66 8.06 12.15
N GLU A 23 -9.99 7.93 13.44
CA GLU A 23 -9.02 8.05 14.53
C GLU A 23 -9.21 6.90 15.53
N ASP A 24 -8.17 6.14 15.83
CA ASP A 24 -8.26 4.98 16.74
C ASP A 24 -9.34 3.96 16.29
N VAL A 25 -9.33 3.61 15.01
CA VAL A 25 -10.34 2.71 14.42
C VAL A 25 -9.69 1.38 14.07
N ARG A 26 -10.39 0.28 14.36
CA ARG A 26 -9.99 -1.06 13.90
C ARG A 26 -11.06 -1.70 13.03
N PHE A 27 -10.66 -2.27 11.91
CA PHE A 27 -11.50 -3.10 11.05
C PHE A 27 -11.00 -4.55 11.13
N GLU A 28 -11.87 -5.47 11.54
CA GLU A 28 -11.55 -6.89 11.67
C GLU A 28 -12.53 -7.71 10.82
N ASN A 29 -12.00 -8.54 9.93
CA ASN A 29 -12.80 -9.44 9.10
C ASN A 29 -13.89 -8.71 8.30
N CYS A 30 -13.61 -7.49 7.86
CA CYS A 30 -14.58 -6.66 7.14
C CYS A 30 -14.42 -6.80 5.62
N ASP A 31 -15.53 -6.63 4.89
CA ASP A 31 -15.50 -6.40 3.45
C ASP A 31 -15.67 -4.90 3.17
N LEU A 32 -14.55 -4.29 2.79
CA LEU A 32 -14.36 -2.88 2.44
C LEU A 32 -14.16 -2.70 0.93
N SER A 33 -14.55 -3.69 0.12
CA SER A 33 -14.31 -3.66 -1.32
C SER A 33 -14.99 -2.45 -1.97
N ASN A 34 -14.25 -1.70 -2.76
CA ASN A 34 -14.66 -0.46 -3.43
C ASN A 34 -15.13 0.65 -2.46
N LEU A 35 -14.69 0.61 -1.21
CA LEU A 35 -14.94 1.71 -0.27
C LEU A 35 -14.20 2.97 -0.75
N GLY A 36 -14.92 4.08 -0.85
CA GLY A 36 -14.35 5.38 -1.19
C GLY A 36 -13.94 6.15 0.06
N LEU A 37 -12.64 6.33 0.27
CA LEU A 37 -12.01 7.13 1.33
C LEU A 37 -11.10 8.22 0.74
N GLY A 38 -11.45 8.74 -0.44
CA GLY A 38 -10.69 9.79 -1.11
C GLY A 38 -10.57 11.05 -0.23
N GLY A 39 -9.36 11.55 -0.06
CA GLY A 39 -9.05 12.69 0.79
C GLY A 39 -9.32 12.48 2.28
N ALA A 40 -9.44 11.23 2.75
CA ALA A 40 -9.65 10.93 4.16
C ALA A 40 -8.44 11.33 5.03
N ILE A 41 -8.70 11.56 6.32
CA ILE A 41 -7.67 11.71 7.34
C ILE A 41 -7.70 10.46 8.21
N ILE A 42 -6.65 9.66 8.17
CA ILE A 42 -6.58 8.35 8.81
C ILE A 42 -5.42 8.39 9.81
N HIS A 43 -5.74 8.19 11.09
CA HIS A 43 -4.75 8.24 12.15
C HIS A 43 -4.93 7.11 13.16
N ARG A 44 -3.89 6.29 13.37
CA ARG A 44 -3.94 5.13 14.28
C ARG A 44 -5.08 4.18 13.90
N VAL A 45 -5.01 3.65 12.68
CA VAL A 45 -6.03 2.74 12.14
C VAL A 45 -5.41 1.40 11.79
N GLU A 46 -6.12 0.33 12.13
CA GLU A 46 -5.71 -1.05 11.87
C GLU A 46 -6.74 -1.77 11.00
N PHE A 47 -6.27 -2.42 9.94
CA PHE A 47 -7.05 -3.33 9.12
C PHE A 47 -6.48 -4.75 9.30
N GLU A 48 -7.30 -5.66 9.79
CA GLU A 48 -6.91 -7.05 10.05
C GLU A 48 -7.86 -8.02 9.34
N ASN A 49 -7.30 -8.93 8.53
CA ASN A 49 -8.06 -9.96 7.81
C ASN A 49 -9.20 -9.37 6.94
N CYS A 50 -9.00 -8.19 6.37
CA CYS A 50 -10.02 -7.47 5.61
C CYS A 50 -9.90 -7.70 4.10
N LYS A 51 -11.05 -7.68 3.42
CA LYS A 51 -11.11 -7.60 1.95
C LYS A 51 -11.29 -6.14 1.54
N MET A 52 -10.30 -5.58 0.88
CA MET A 52 -10.15 -4.15 0.55
C MET A 52 -9.93 -3.96 -0.96
N VAL A 53 -10.46 -4.86 -1.78
CA VAL A 53 -10.29 -4.83 -3.24
C VAL A 53 -10.89 -3.55 -3.82
N GLY A 54 -10.09 -2.77 -4.56
CA GLY A 54 -10.52 -1.50 -5.14
C GLY A 54 -10.75 -0.37 -4.12
N LEU A 55 -10.20 -0.48 -2.90
CA LEU A 55 -10.25 0.59 -1.90
C LEU A 55 -9.65 1.88 -2.48
N ASN A 56 -10.34 3.02 -2.32
CA ASN A 56 -9.84 4.30 -2.79
C ASN A 56 -9.42 5.20 -1.63
N LEU A 57 -8.13 5.48 -1.53
CA LEU A 57 -7.44 6.37 -0.59
C LEU A 57 -6.72 7.52 -1.32
N GLY A 58 -7.12 7.82 -2.56
CA GLY A 58 -6.50 8.88 -3.35
C GLY A 58 -6.51 10.22 -2.63
N GLY A 59 -5.35 10.86 -2.49
CA GLY A 59 -5.18 12.13 -1.79
C GLY A 59 -5.41 12.09 -0.28
N ALA A 60 -5.49 10.90 0.33
CA ALA A 60 -5.67 10.77 1.78
C ALA A 60 -4.39 11.13 2.56
N ALA A 61 -4.56 11.61 3.78
CA ALA A 61 -3.49 11.75 4.76
C ALA A 61 -3.55 10.58 5.75
N ILE A 62 -2.53 9.72 5.74
CA ILE A 62 -2.51 8.44 6.46
C ILE A 62 -1.32 8.43 7.41
N GLN A 63 -1.58 8.24 8.69
CA GLN A 63 -0.54 8.23 9.72
C GLN A 63 -0.74 7.09 10.72
N ASN A 64 0.32 6.33 11.01
CA ASN A 64 0.28 5.20 11.95
C ASN A 64 -0.81 4.20 11.56
N THR A 65 -0.75 3.69 10.34
CA THR A 65 -1.79 2.78 9.82
C THR A 65 -1.19 1.45 9.45
N ALA A 66 -1.80 0.37 9.91
CA ALA A 66 -1.34 -0.98 9.67
C ALA A 66 -2.39 -1.79 8.89
N ILE A 67 -1.92 -2.56 7.91
CA ILE A 67 -2.70 -3.51 7.12
C ILE A 67 -2.06 -4.89 7.33
N ASP A 68 -2.79 -5.80 7.97
CA ASP A 68 -2.33 -7.16 8.26
C ASP A 68 -3.28 -8.19 7.63
N LYS A 69 -2.72 -9.14 6.87
CA LYS A 69 -3.47 -10.24 6.23
C LYS A 69 -4.65 -9.79 5.38
N CYS A 70 -4.51 -8.66 4.68
CA CYS A 70 -5.59 -8.08 3.89
C CYS A 70 -5.41 -8.31 2.39
N ASN A 71 -6.53 -8.34 1.67
CA ASN A 71 -6.55 -8.33 0.21
C ASN A 71 -6.90 -6.92 -0.29
N CYS A 72 -5.88 -6.17 -0.69
CA CYS A 72 -5.93 -4.78 -1.16
C CYS A 72 -5.67 -4.66 -2.67
N LYS A 73 -6.00 -5.69 -3.47
CA LYS A 73 -5.84 -5.64 -4.93
C LYS A 73 -6.53 -4.42 -5.52
N TYR A 74 -5.88 -3.77 -6.49
CA TYR A 74 -6.40 -2.56 -7.16
C TYR A 74 -6.67 -1.38 -6.23
N ALA A 75 -6.09 -1.33 -5.03
CA ALA A 75 -6.22 -0.18 -4.15
C ALA A 75 -5.60 1.07 -4.80
N ASN A 76 -6.25 2.21 -4.63
CA ASN A 76 -5.77 3.49 -5.13
C ASN A 76 -5.26 4.34 -3.96
N LEU A 77 -3.97 4.64 -3.93
CA LEU A 77 -3.29 5.51 -2.97
C LEU A 77 -2.60 6.70 -3.66
N ARG A 78 -2.99 7.04 -4.89
CA ARG A 78 -2.39 8.13 -5.65
C ARG A 78 -2.40 9.43 -4.86
N PHE A 79 -1.31 10.18 -4.89
CA PHE A 79 -1.18 11.48 -4.24
C PHE A 79 -1.44 11.48 -2.72
N SER A 80 -1.40 10.32 -2.07
CA SER A 80 -1.56 10.22 -0.62
C SER A 80 -0.30 10.65 0.13
N LEU A 81 -0.49 11.11 1.37
CA LEU A 81 0.59 11.42 2.31
C LEU A 81 0.60 10.36 3.40
N CYS A 82 1.54 9.42 3.33
CA CYS A 82 1.62 8.28 4.23
C CYS A 82 2.84 8.39 5.14
N LYS A 83 2.60 8.41 6.46
CA LYS A 83 3.66 8.37 7.48
C LYS A 83 3.47 7.17 8.40
N ARG A 84 4.47 6.29 8.48
CA ARG A 84 4.38 5.03 9.23
C ARG A 84 3.17 4.20 8.77
N PHE A 85 3.12 3.97 7.46
CA PHE A 85 2.20 3.03 6.83
C PHE A 85 2.87 1.66 6.79
N GLU A 86 2.20 0.66 7.34
CA GLU A 86 2.71 -0.71 7.42
C GLU A 86 1.76 -1.67 6.70
N ALA A 87 2.31 -2.53 5.83
CA ALA A 87 1.60 -3.64 5.22
C ALA A 87 2.36 -4.95 5.49
N ARG A 88 1.68 -5.93 6.06
CA ARG A 88 2.24 -7.25 6.42
C ARG A 88 1.33 -8.36 5.92
N ASP A 89 1.93 -9.46 5.43
CA ASP A 89 1.22 -10.68 5.04
C ASP A 89 0.03 -10.42 4.08
N SER A 90 0.14 -9.38 3.24
CA SER A 90 -1.00 -8.81 2.51
C SER A 90 -0.80 -8.89 1.00
N ILE A 91 -1.87 -8.57 0.26
CA ILE A 91 -1.86 -8.54 -1.20
C ILE A 91 -2.21 -7.14 -1.68
N LEU A 92 -1.26 -6.46 -2.30
CA LEU A 92 -1.38 -5.14 -2.92
C LEU A 92 -1.30 -5.19 -4.45
N ASP A 93 -1.42 -6.36 -5.08
CA ASP A 93 -1.28 -6.47 -6.54
C ASP A 93 -2.11 -5.42 -7.29
N PHE A 94 -1.52 -4.81 -8.31
CA PHE A 94 -2.13 -3.77 -9.14
C PHE A 94 -2.54 -2.49 -8.39
N ALA A 95 -2.05 -2.29 -7.17
CA ALA A 95 -2.30 -1.04 -6.43
C ALA A 95 -1.55 0.13 -7.07
N ASP A 96 -2.15 1.31 -6.98
CA ASP A 96 -1.62 2.54 -7.57
C ASP A 96 -1.21 3.51 -6.47
N PHE A 97 0.09 3.66 -6.29
CA PHE A 97 0.74 4.58 -5.36
C PHE A 97 1.26 5.83 -6.06
N GLN A 98 0.95 6.07 -7.34
CA GLN A 98 1.59 7.12 -8.13
C GLN A 98 1.59 8.47 -7.40
N SER A 99 2.79 9.07 -7.30
CA SER A 99 3.03 10.36 -6.64
C SER A 99 2.58 10.42 -5.17
N SER A 100 2.61 9.30 -4.46
CA SER A 100 2.42 9.28 -3.01
C SER A 100 3.72 9.63 -2.27
N GLU A 101 3.58 10.18 -1.07
CA GLU A 101 4.70 10.36 -0.14
C GLU A 101 4.68 9.24 0.89
N MET A 102 5.76 8.44 0.94
CA MET A 102 5.90 7.32 1.87
C MET A 102 7.06 7.60 2.82
N VAL A 103 6.74 8.01 4.05
CA VAL A 103 7.73 8.31 5.10
C VAL A 103 7.67 7.25 6.18
N ASP A 104 8.81 6.61 6.48
CA ASP A 104 8.91 5.51 7.44
C ASP A 104 7.92 4.37 7.15
N ALA A 105 7.63 4.10 5.88
CA ALA A 105 6.75 3.01 5.48
C ALA A 105 7.45 1.65 5.55
N ARG A 106 6.68 0.60 5.80
CA ARG A 106 7.18 -0.77 5.91
C ARG A 106 6.29 -1.73 5.14
N TYR A 107 6.93 -2.61 4.39
CA TYR A 107 6.27 -3.70 3.68
C TYR A 107 6.99 -4.99 4.06
N GLU A 108 6.24 -6.00 4.51
CA GLU A 108 6.79 -7.28 4.93
C GLU A 108 5.92 -8.40 4.39
N ASP A 109 6.52 -9.39 3.73
CA ASP A 109 5.84 -10.59 3.22
C ASP A 109 4.55 -10.26 2.43
N THR A 110 4.63 -9.19 1.63
CA THR A 110 3.49 -8.60 0.93
C THR A 110 3.68 -8.73 -0.58
N SER A 111 2.64 -9.15 -1.28
CA SER A 111 2.64 -9.15 -2.74
C SER A 111 2.34 -7.75 -3.26
N MET A 112 3.21 -7.20 -4.09
CA MET A 112 3.14 -5.87 -4.70
C MET A 112 3.31 -5.97 -6.23
N ARG A 113 2.85 -7.09 -6.80
CA ARG A 113 2.94 -7.38 -8.23
C ARG A 113 2.22 -6.31 -9.04
N GLU A 114 2.87 -5.82 -10.10
CA GLU A 114 2.30 -4.84 -11.04
C GLU A 114 1.81 -3.53 -10.38
N CYS A 115 2.30 -3.21 -9.17
CA CYS A 115 2.02 -1.92 -8.53
C CYS A 115 2.58 -0.75 -9.34
N GLN A 116 1.88 0.37 -9.36
CA GLN A 116 2.39 1.63 -9.94
C GLN A 116 2.92 2.53 -8.83
N MET A 117 4.22 2.84 -8.86
CA MET A 117 4.91 3.65 -7.84
C MET A 117 5.67 4.82 -8.44
N SER A 118 5.43 5.18 -9.71
CA SER A 118 6.08 6.34 -10.34
C SER A 118 5.87 7.63 -9.53
N GLY A 119 6.96 8.32 -9.21
CA GLY A 119 6.98 9.51 -8.36
C GLY A 119 6.84 9.22 -6.86
N THR A 120 7.04 7.97 -6.43
CA THR A 120 7.00 7.55 -5.01
C THR A 120 8.39 7.08 -4.59
N SER A 121 9.11 7.90 -3.85
CA SER A 121 10.45 7.55 -3.37
C SER A 121 10.42 6.34 -2.43
N LEU A 122 11.26 5.35 -2.71
CA LEU A 122 11.50 4.18 -1.84
C LEU A 122 12.78 4.29 -1.02
N CYS A 123 13.39 5.48 -0.93
CA CYS A 123 14.62 5.70 -0.18
C CYS A 123 14.46 5.28 1.29
N GLY A 124 15.26 4.30 1.72
CA GLY A 124 15.24 3.76 3.09
C GLY A 124 14.10 2.77 3.37
N ILE A 125 13.26 2.47 2.39
CA ILE A 125 12.19 1.47 2.52
C ILE A 125 12.75 0.10 2.16
N ASP A 126 12.50 -0.88 3.03
CA ASP A 126 12.80 -2.28 2.79
C ASP A 126 11.61 -2.97 2.14
N ILE A 127 11.84 -3.51 0.95
CA ILE A 127 10.88 -4.32 0.19
C ILE A 127 11.48 -5.69 -0.14
N SER A 128 12.59 -6.09 0.50
CA SER A 128 13.36 -7.29 0.16
C SER A 128 12.58 -8.60 0.33
N THR A 129 11.56 -8.61 1.18
CA THR A 129 10.65 -9.76 1.38
C THR A 129 9.40 -9.71 0.51
N CYS A 130 9.19 -8.61 -0.21
CA CYS A 130 7.99 -8.41 -1.04
C CYS A 130 8.14 -9.02 -2.44
N ASP A 131 7.03 -9.40 -3.03
CA ASP A 131 6.97 -9.78 -4.44
C ASP A 131 6.67 -8.55 -5.29
N ILE A 132 7.64 -8.10 -6.09
CA ILE A 132 7.55 -6.87 -6.89
C ILE A 132 7.57 -7.14 -8.40
N GLU A 133 7.20 -8.34 -8.83
CA GLU A 133 7.16 -8.68 -10.26
C GLU A 133 6.29 -7.69 -11.03
N GLY A 134 6.83 -7.12 -12.12
CA GLY A 134 6.12 -6.16 -12.96
C GLY A 134 5.90 -4.77 -12.36
N ILE A 135 6.56 -4.43 -11.24
CA ILE A 135 6.42 -3.11 -10.62
C ILE A 135 6.72 -1.96 -11.60
N GLY A 136 5.80 -1.00 -11.69
CA GLY A 136 5.94 0.22 -12.48
C GLY A 136 6.54 1.34 -11.64
N ILE A 137 7.86 1.47 -11.65
CA ILE A 137 8.59 2.49 -10.87
C ILE A 137 9.68 3.14 -11.73
N ARG A 138 10.02 4.40 -11.43
CA ARG A 138 11.14 5.08 -12.09
C ARG A 138 12.44 4.73 -11.39
N MET A 139 13.54 4.70 -12.13
CA MET A 139 14.86 4.40 -11.57
C MET A 139 15.28 5.39 -10.48
N GLU A 140 14.88 6.67 -10.60
CA GLU A 140 15.13 7.69 -9.57
C GLU A 140 14.42 7.37 -8.23
N ASP A 141 13.22 6.80 -8.28
CA ASP A 141 12.38 6.49 -7.13
C ASP A 141 12.89 5.26 -6.35
N MET A 142 13.59 4.34 -7.03
CA MET A 142 14.22 3.16 -6.42
C MET A 142 15.50 3.46 -5.63
N LYS A 143 16.05 4.69 -5.74
CA LYS A 143 17.33 5.02 -5.13
C LYS A 143 17.26 4.91 -3.60
N GLY A 144 18.10 4.04 -3.04
CA GLY A 144 18.17 3.82 -1.60
C GLY A 144 17.14 2.85 -1.04
N ALA A 145 16.32 2.22 -1.89
CA ALA A 145 15.48 1.09 -1.48
C ALA A 145 16.35 -0.11 -1.07
N VAL A 146 15.91 -0.87 -0.07
CA VAL A 146 16.51 -2.14 0.30
C VAL A 146 15.76 -3.25 -0.45
N VAL A 147 16.50 -4.04 -1.22
CA VAL A 147 15.98 -5.07 -2.12
C VAL A 147 16.73 -6.40 -1.93
N SER A 148 16.09 -7.51 -2.28
CA SER A 148 16.74 -8.81 -2.31
C SER A 148 17.62 -8.99 -3.56
N PRO A 149 18.52 -10.01 -3.60
CA PRO A 149 19.32 -10.29 -4.79
C PRO A 149 18.49 -10.56 -6.04
N VAL A 150 17.36 -11.27 -5.91
CA VAL A 150 16.45 -11.56 -7.04
C VAL A 150 15.84 -10.26 -7.57
N GLN A 151 15.43 -9.36 -6.68
CA GLN A 151 14.90 -8.05 -7.05
C GLN A 151 15.97 -7.16 -7.70
N ALA A 152 17.23 -7.23 -7.26
CA ALA A 152 18.32 -6.51 -7.91
C ALA A 152 18.50 -6.96 -9.38
N VAL A 153 18.32 -8.25 -9.68
CA VAL A 153 18.30 -8.77 -11.07
C VAL A 153 17.10 -8.24 -11.84
N MET A 154 15.90 -8.19 -11.24
CA MET A 154 14.72 -7.57 -11.87
C MET A 154 14.98 -6.11 -12.23
N VAL A 155 15.59 -5.34 -11.31
CA VAL A 155 15.95 -3.93 -11.53
C VAL A 155 16.97 -3.77 -12.65
N ALA A 156 17.99 -4.64 -12.70
CA ALA A 156 18.91 -4.66 -13.83
C ALA A 156 18.18 -4.89 -15.17
N GLY A 157 17.20 -5.81 -15.19
CA GLY A 157 16.33 -6.04 -16.34
C GLY A 157 15.52 -4.80 -16.74
N MET A 158 14.98 -4.05 -15.77
CA MET A 158 14.27 -2.78 -16.02
C MET A 158 15.17 -1.71 -16.66
N MET A 159 16.49 -1.79 -16.44
CA MET A 159 17.49 -0.93 -17.10
C MET A 159 17.85 -1.39 -18.52
N GLY A 160 17.23 -2.48 -19.00
CA GLY A 160 17.55 -3.10 -20.29
C GLY A 160 18.80 -3.97 -20.26
N LEU A 161 19.31 -4.34 -19.07
CA LEU A 161 20.45 -5.24 -18.95
C LEU A 161 19.99 -6.70 -19.13
N VAL A 162 20.81 -7.48 -19.84
CA VAL A 162 20.63 -8.92 -19.94
C VAL A 162 21.54 -9.58 -18.91
N VAL A 163 20.93 -10.13 -17.86
CA VAL A 163 21.65 -10.89 -16.83
C VAL A 163 21.76 -12.34 -17.29
N LYS A 164 22.98 -12.89 -17.33
CA LYS A 164 23.23 -14.30 -17.61
C LYS A 164 23.32 -15.06 -16.30
N ASP A 165 22.66 -16.21 -16.22
CA ASP A 165 22.89 -17.15 -15.13
C ASP A 165 24.34 -17.67 -15.22
N ILE A 166 25.02 -17.73 -14.06
CA ILE A 166 26.38 -18.28 -13.93
C ILE A 166 26.29 -19.77 -13.60
#